data_AF-A0A6M0RFB8-F1
#
_entry.id   AF-A0A6M0RFB8-F1
#
_cell.length_a   1.000
_cell.length_b   1.000
_cell.length_c   1.000
_cell.angle_alpha   90.00
_cell.angle_beta   90.00
_cell.angle_gamma   90.00
#
_symmetry.space_group_name_H-M   'P 1'
#
loop_
_entity.id
_entity.type
_entity.pdbx_description
1 polymer ?
#
loop_
_entity_poly.entity_id
_entity_poly.type
_entity_poly.pdbx_seq_one_letter_code
_entity_poly.pdbx_strand_id
1 'polypeptide(L)'
;MSQLSELLQARLEQQGKTKYSLAKAMAAADGQGKPATSFSSKVAKILEAPESRVFKGVKELIELLDGEIVVRWKDEKVVQSRTEFTEEVLD
;
A
#
# COMPACT_ATOMS: atom_id res chain seq x y z
N MET A 1 -16.17 10.22 8.24
CA MET A 1 -14.94 9.60 7.71
C MET A 1 -15.13 8.10 7.71
N SER A 2 -14.45 7.37 6.84
CA SER A 2 -14.52 5.92 6.82
C SER A 2 -13.52 5.29 7.80
N GLN A 3 -13.77 4.05 8.22
CA GLN A 3 -12.85 3.31 9.10
C GLN A 3 -11.46 3.17 8.48
N LEU A 4 -11.36 2.97 7.16
CA LEU A 4 -10.06 2.88 6.48
C LEU A 4 -9.33 4.23 6.49
N SER A 5 -10.03 5.34 6.29
CA SER A 5 -9.45 6.69 6.39
C SER A 5 -8.84 6.93 7.78
N GLU A 6 -9.56 6.56 8.84
CA GLU A 6 -9.09 6.70 10.23
C GLU A 6 -7.86 5.84 10.50
N LEU A 7 -7.86 4.57 10.06
CA LEU A 7 -6.72 3.67 10.22
C LEU A 7 -5.46 4.18 9.51
N LEU A 8 -5.60 4.67 8.27
CA LEU A 8 -4.46 5.19 7.50
C LEU A 8 -3.89 6.45 8.14
N GLN A 9 -4.74 7.34 8.65
CA GLN A 9 -4.30 8.56 9.34
C GLN A 9 -3.62 8.23 10.67
N ALA A 10 -4.21 7.35 11.49
CA ALA A 10 -3.60 6.91 12.74
C ALA A 10 -2.24 6.24 12.52
N ARG A 11 -2.11 5.40 11.48
CA ARG A 11 -0.83 4.76 11.13
C ARG A 11 0.21 5.78 10.66
N LEU A 12 -0.20 6.76 9.86
CA LEU A 12 0.67 7.86 9.41
C LEU A 12 1.25 8.63 10.61
N GLU A 13 0.39 8.98 11.58
CA GLU A 13 0.77 9.65 12.82
C GLU A 13 1.70 8.80 13.69
N GLN A 14 1.38 7.51 13.86
CA GLN A 14 2.19 6.57 14.62
C GLN A 14 3.63 6.46 14.07
N GLN A 15 3.80 6.55 12.76
CA GLN A 15 5.11 6.50 12.11
C GLN A 15 5.83 7.85 12.06
N GLY A 16 5.23 8.93 12.59
CA GLY A 16 5.78 10.29 12.50
C GLY A 16 5.96 10.78 11.06
N LYS A 17 5.24 10.17 10.11
CA LYS A 17 5.31 10.50 8.69
C LYS A 17 4.33 11.65 8.39
N THR A 18 4.64 12.46 7.38
CA THR A 18 3.76 13.52 6.90
C THR A 18 3.13 13.14 5.57
N LYS A 19 2.04 13.81 5.18
CA LYS A 19 1.47 13.68 3.83
C LYS A 19 2.52 13.92 2.74
N TYR A 20 3.44 14.87 2.99
CA TYR A 20 4.53 15.17 2.07
C TYR A 20 5.58 14.06 2.01
N SER A 21 5.94 13.43 3.14
CA SER A 21 6.89 12.31 3.11
C SER A 21 6.32 11.10 2.37
N LEU A 22 5.01 10.84 2.49
CA LEU A 22 4.33 9.84 1.65
C LEU A 22 4.37 10.21 0.17
N ALA A 23 4.09 11.47 -0.17
CA ALA A 23 4.14 11.93 -1.56
C ALA A 23 5.54 11.79 -2.16
N LYS A 24 6.59 12.06 -1.38
CA LYS A 24 7.99 11.84 -1.76
C LYS A 24 8.29 10.36 -1.98
N ALA A 25 7.80 9.48 -1.10
CA ALA A 25 8.00 8.04 -1.24
C ALA A 25 7.25 7.47 -2.46
N MET A 26 6.02 7.94 -2.74
CA MET A 26 5.28 7.59 -3.95
C MET A 26 6.00 8.06 -5.22
N ALA A 27 6.55 9.27 -5.23
CA ALA A 27 7.32 9.78 -6.35
C ALA A 27 8.58 8.93 -6.63
N ALA A 28 9.26 8.50 -5.58
CA ALA A 28 10.42 7.60 -5.70
C ALA A 28 10.02 6.22 -6.25
N ALA A 29 8.89 5.66 -5.79
CA ALA A 29 8.39 4.37 -6.25
C ALA A 29 7.84 4.39 -7.68
N ASP A 30 7.27 5.51 -8.15
CA ASP A 30 6.74 5.65 -9.52
C ASP A 30 7.86 5.59 -10.58
N GLY A 31 9.10 5.96 -10.22
CA GLY A 31 10.28 5.85 -11.08
C GLY A 31 10.31 6.81 -12.28
N GLN A 32 9.25 7.60 -12.51
CA GLN A 32 9.11 8.51 -13.67
C GLN A 32 9.75 9.89 -13.45
N GLY A 33 10.49 10.10 -12.35
CA GLY A 33 11.16 11.37 -12.05
C GLY A 33 10.21 12.54 -11.75
N LYS A 34 8.91 12.27 -11.52
CA LYS A 34 7.93 13.30 -11.16
C LYS A 34 8.22 13.86 -9.76
N PRO A 35 8.03 15.16 -9.53
CA PRO A 35 8.24 15.75 -8.21
C PRO A 35 7.17 15.29 -7.21
N ALA A 36 7.51 15.27 -5.91
CA ALA A 36 6.59 14.92 -4.83
C ALA A 36 5.28 15.74 -4.84
N THR A 37 5.34 17.00 -5.30
CA THR A 37 4.17 17.88 -5.42
C THR A 37 3.09 17.34 -6.34
N SER A 38 3.46 16.57 -7.37
CA SER A 38 2.51 15.88 -8.27
C SER A 38 1.72 14.78 -7.56
N PHE A 39 2.20 14.28 -6.42
CA PHE A 39 1.56 13.22 -5.64
C PHE A 39 0.85 13.73 -4.38
N SER A 40 1.15 14.95 -3.91
CA SER A 40 0.54 15.51 -2.70
C SER A 40 -0.99 15.50 -2.72
N SER A 41 -1.60 15.87 -3.86
CA SER A 41 -3.07 15.83 -4.00
C SER A 41 -3.61 14.41 -3.98
N LYS A 42 -2.92 13.46 -4.62
CA LYS A 42 -3.28 12.03 -4.63
C LYS A 42 -3.25 11.48 -3.21
N VAL A 43 -2.19 11.74 -2.44
CA VAL A 43 -2.05 11.30 -1.04
C VAL A 43 -3.17 11.87 -0.17
N ALA A 44 -3.42 13.18 -0.25
CA ALA A 44 -4.48 13.81 0.54
C ALA A 44 -5.85 13.19 0.26
N LYS A 45 -6.17 13.00 -1.02
CA LYS A 45 -7.43 12.41 -1.49
C LYS A 45 -7.60 10.94 -1.08
N ILE A 46 -6.52 10.17 -0.98
CA ILE A 46 -6.55 8.78 -0.49
C ILE A 46 -6.77 8.76 1.02
N LEU A 47 -6.07 9.60 1.77
CA LEU A 47 -6.24 9.65 3.24
C LEU A 47 -7.65 10.11 3.64
N GLU A 48 -8.27 11.02 2.88
CA GLU A 48 -9.60 11.55 3.20
C GLU A 48 -10.75 10.60 2.83
N ALA A 49 -10.68 9.97 1.66
CA ALA A 49 -11.77 9.15 1.11
C ALA A 49 -11.24 7.95 0.30
N PRO A 50 -10.55 6.99 0.93
CA PRO A 50 -9.83 5.92 0.25
C PRO A 50 -10.74 5.03 -0.62
N GLU A 51 -11.99 4.81 -0.22
CA GLU A 51 -12.96 3.97 -0.93
C GLU A 51 -13.36 4.57 -2.29
N SER A 52 -13.26 5.89 -2.44
CA SER A 52 -13.57 6.60 -3.69
C SER A 52 -12.40 6.61 -4.68
N ARG A 53 -11.28 5.95 -4.35
CA ARG A 53 -10.03 6.01 -5.12
C ARG A 53 -9.74 4.72 -5.86
N VAL A 54 -8.93 4.87 -6.90
CA VAL A 54 -8.37 3.74 -7.64
C VAL A 54 -7.57 2.87 -6.66
N PHE A 55 -7.95 1.59 -6.59
CA PHE A 55 -7.36 0.62 -5.66
C PHE A 55 -5.83 0.61 -5.67
N LYS A 56 -5.20 0.72 -6.85
CA LYS A 56 -3.74 0.81 -7.00
C LYS A 56 -3.13 1.90 -6.09
N GLY A 57 -3.73 3.09 -6.04
CA GLY A 57 -3.22 4.18 -5.22
C GLY A 57 -3.38 3.93 -3.72
N VAL A 58 -4.50 3.32 -3.32
CA VAL A 58 -4.74 2.91 -1.92
C VAL A 58 -3.73 1.84 -1.51
N LYS A 59 -3.50 0.85 -2.38
CA LYS A 59 -2.51 -0.21 -2.18
C LYS A 59 -1.10 0.35 -2.00
N GLU A 60 -0.64 1.20 -2.91
CA GLU A 60 0.68 1.84 -2.82
C GLU A 60 0.85 2.57 -1.47
N LEU A 61 -0.19 3.26 -1.00
CA LEU A 61 -0.13 3.98 0.26
C LEU A 61 -0.09 3.04 1.48
N ILE A 62 -0.86 1.94 1.45
CA ILE A 62 -0.82 0.91 2.50
C ILE A 62 0.58 0.30 2.61
N GLU A 63 1.20 -0.05 1.47
CA GLU A 63 2.55 -0.62 1.42
C GLU A 63 3.60 0.37 1.94
N LEU A 64 3.48 1.67 1.61
CA LEU A 64 4.37 2.72 2.12
C LEU A 64 4.24 3.00 3.63
N LEU A 65 3.13 2.56 4.24
CA LEU A 65 2.89 2.59 5.68
C LEU A 65 3.24 1.26 6.35
N ASP A 66 3.99 0.41 5.66
CA ASP A 66 4.40 -0.94 6.09
C ASP A 66 3.19 -1.83 6.41
N GLY A 67 2.11 -1.65 5.65
CA GLY A 67 0.90 -2.48 5.71
C GLY A 67 0.84 -3.49 4.58
N GLU A 68 -0.03 -4.49 4.75
CA GLU A 68 -0.30 -5.53 3.76
C GLU A 68 -1.79 -5.57 3.40
N ILE A 69 -2.10 -5.99 2.17
CA ILE A 69 -3.48 -6.23 1.74
C ILE A 69 -3.74 -7.74 1.75
N VAL A 70 -4.72 -8.16 2.55
CA VAL A 70 -5.19 -9.54 2.60
C VAL A 70 -6.56 -9.63 1.97
N VAL A 71 -6.69 -10.38 0.88
CA VAL A 71 -7.99 -10.74 0.28
C VAL A 71 -8.45 -12.05 0.89
N ARG A 72 -9.61 -12.06 1.55
CA ARG A 72 -10.21 -13.25 2.16
C ARG A 72 -11.56 -13.53 1.53
N TRP A 73 -11.70 -14.69 0.92
CA TRP A 73 -12.97 -15.20 0.40
C TRP A 73 -13.60 -16.11 1.45
N LYS A 74 -14.91 -15.98 1.71
CA LYS A 74 -15.59 -16.75 2.76
C LYS A 74 -15.72 -18.24 2.42
N ASP A 75 -15.74 -18.58 1.13
CA ASP A 75 -16.09 -19.91 0.64
C ASP A 75 -14.95 -20.61 -0.12
N GLU A 76 -13.73 -20.05 -0.12
CA GLU A 76 -12.61 -20.59 -0.88
C GLU A 76 -11.71 -21.43 0.04
N LYS A 77 -11.63 -22.74 -0.24
CA LYS A 77 -10.60 -23.61 0.36
C LYS A 77 -9.24 -23.09 -0.13
N VAL A 78 -8.53 -22.40 0.75
CA VAL A 78 -7.19 -21.84 0.49
C VAL A 78 -6.30 -22.91 -0.13
N VAL A 79 -6.01 -22.80 -1.42
CA VAL A 79 -4.95 -23.58 -2.06
C VAL A 79 -3.63 -22.91 -1.68
N GLN A 80 -3.05 -23.35 -0.57
CA GLN A 80 -1.65 -23.05 -0.28
C GLN A 80 -0.79 -23.84 -1.28
N SER A 81 -0.47 -23.26 -2.44
CA SER A 81 0.62 -23.79 -3.26
C SER A 81 1.94 -23.36 -2.60
N ARG A 82 2.37 -24.15 -1.62
CA ARG A 82 3.74 -24.10 -1.12
C ARG A 82 4.64 -24.70 -2.21
N THR A 83 5.25 -23.85 -3.02
CA THR A 83 6.30 -24.28 -3.95
C THR A 83 7.55 -24.60 -3.14
N GLU A 84 7.78 -25.88 -2.85
CA GLU A 84 9.06 -26.37 -2.35
C GLU A 84 9.98 -26.58 -3.56
N PHE A 85 11.07 -25.80 -3.62
CA PHE A 85 12.17 -26.09 -4.54
C PHE A 85 13.04 -27.15 -3.86
N THR A 86 12.98 -28.39 -4.34
CA THR A 86 13.99 -29.39 -4.03
C THR A 86 15.20 -29.14 -4.92
N GLU A 87 16.34 -28.79 -4.32
CA GLU A 87 17.64 -28.84 -4.99
C GLU A 87 17.95 -30.31 -5.32
N GLU A 88 17.82 -30.71 -6.57
CA GLU A 88 18.49 -31.92 -7.06
C GLU A 88 19.98 -31.60 -7.17
N VAL A 89 20.76 -32.13 -6.24
CA VAL A 89 22.22 -32.20 -6.35
C VAL A 89 22.53 -33.15 -7.51
N LEU A 90 23.08 -32.62 -8.59
CA LEU A 90 23.67 -33.41 -9.67
C LEU A 90 25.05 -33.90 -9.20
N ASP A 91 25.20 -35.22 -9.07
CA ASP A 91 26.49 -35.93 -8.96
C ASP A 91 27.29 -35.84 -10.29
#